data_AF-A0A2M7Q0M6-F1
#
_entry.id   AF-A0A2M7Q0M6-F1
#
_cell.length_a   1.000
_cell.length_b   1.000
_cell.length_c   1.000
_cell.angle_alpha   90.00
_cell.angle_beta   90.00
_cell.angle_gamma   90.00
#
_symmetry.space_group_name_H-M   'P 1'
#
loop_
_entity.id
_entity.type
_entity.pdbx_description
1 polymer ?
#
loop_
_entity_poly.entity_id
_entity_poly.type
_entity_poly.pdbx_seq_one_letter_code
_entity_poly.pdbx_strand_id
1 'polypeptide(L)'
;MLQSKNEDVAGESVRPTAPVDKKWGEIPEDHFGYATDEERLNKRGLEDWELVEKIPESQRHVPAWFIGIIIMVLLVAFGLTLPFWGDRPEAPRAWFTWGHVAAGLYAIIASLFIYFMTTLYGSSRAGKLDSDKDDYDDVDMPK
;
A
#
# COMPACT_ATOMS: atom_id res chain seq x y z
N MET A 1 -52.06 52.07 -3.73
CA MET A 1 -50.85 51.97 -2.89
C MET A 1 -50.71 50.52 -2.46
N LEU A 2 -49.64 49.85 -2.90
CA LEU A 2 -48.76 48.97 -2.12
C LEU A 2 -47.81 48.27 -3.11
N GLN A 3 -46.58 48.80 -3.16
CA GLN A 3 -45.41 48.10 -3.69
C GLN A 3 -45.05 46.97 -2.71
N SER A 4 -44.74 45.80 -3.25
CA SER A 4 -43.98 44.73 -2.59
C SER A 4 -43.30 43.94 -3.71
N LYS A 5 -42.18 44.44 -4.21
CA LYS A 5 -40.83 44.00 -3.83
C LYS A 5 -40.55 42.55 -4.30
N ASN A 6 -40.36 42.40 -5.62
CA ASN A 6 -39.63 41.30 -6.21
C ASN A 6 -38.17 41.74 -6.30
N GLU A 7 -37.40 41.50 -5.24
CA GLU A 7 -35.94 41.63 -5.26
C GLU A 7 -35.35 40.22 -5.38
N ASP A 8 -34.65 40.02 -6.49
CA ASP A 8 -33.35 39.36 -6.57
C ASP A 8 -33.25 37.88 -6.17
N VAL A 9 -33.66 37.00 -7.09
CA VAL A 9 -32.91 35.76 -7.32
C VAL A 9 -32.01 36.02 -8.51
N ALA A 10 -30.86 36.64 -8.22
CA ALA A 10 -29.79 36.86 -9.16
C ALA A 10 -29.40 35.52 -9.80
N GLY A 11 -29.31 35.53 -11.13
CA GLY A 11 -29.22 34.35 -11.96
C GLY A 11 -28.04 33.44 -11.62
N GLU A 12 -28.35 32.22 -11.20
CA GLU A 12 -27.46 31.10 -11.39
C GLU A 12 -27.61 30.68 -12.85
N SER A 13 -26.75 31.22 -13.71
CA SER A 13 -26.69 30.80 -15.10
C SER A 13 -26.24 29.35 -15.12
N VAL A 14 -27.19 28.41 -15.23
CA VAL A 14 -26.90 27.03 -15.59
C VAL A 14 -26.28 27.10 -16.99
N ARG A 15 -24.95 27.19 -17.05
CA ARG A 15 -24.23 27.18 -18.31
C ARG A 15 -24.54 25.84 -18.98
N PRO A 16 -24.81 25.81 -20.29
CA PRO A 16 -24.96 24.55 -20.99
C PRO A 16 -23.69 23.74 -20.73
N THR A 17 -23.83 22.56 -20.15
CA THR A 17 -22.70 21.64 -19.97
C THR A 17 -22.23 21.25 -21.37
N ALA A 18 -21.24 21.97 -21.88
CA ALA A 18 -20.53 21.56 -23.08
C ALA A 18 -20.09 20.11 -22.88
N PRO A 19 -20.12 19.26 -23.93
CA PRO A 19 -19.63 17.90 -23.81
C PRO A 19 -18.17 17.96 -23.36
N VAL A 20 -17.93 17.67 -22.08
CA VAL A 20 -16.58 17.69 -21.53
C VAL A 20 -15.87 16.49 -22.11
N ASP A 21 -14.83 16.74 -22.90
CA ASP A 21 -13.99 15.71 -23.48
C ASP A 21 -13.18 15.07 -22.34
N LYS A 22 -13.74 14.01 -21.76
CA LYS A 22 -13.19 13.34 -20.58
C LYS A 22 -12.09 12.39 -21.02
N LYS A 23 -10.85 12.87 -20.97
CA LYS A 23 -9.65 12.05 -21.19
C LYS A 23 -9.12 11.53 -19.85
N TRP A 24 -8.66 10.29 -19.85
CA TRP A 24 -8.07 9.67 -18.68
C TRP A 24 -6.71 10.31 -18.38
N GLY A 25 -6.47 10.70 -17.13
CA GLY A 25 -5.18 11.27 -16.69
C GLY A 25 -4.97 12.76 -17.01
N GLU A 26 -5.96 13.45 -17.60
CA GLU A 26 -5.90 14.89 -17.86
C GLU A 26 -6.95 15.61 -17.01
N ILE A 27 -6.51 16.59 -16.20
CA ILE A 27 -7.41 17.53 -15.52
C ILE A 27 -7.68 18.68 -16.51
N PRO A 28 -8.92 18.88 -16.98
CA PRO A 28 -9.25 20.01 -17.85
C PRO A 28 -9.04 21.34 -17.10
N GLU A 29 -8.42 22.33 -17.75
CA GLU A 29 -8.21 23.68 -17.17
C GLU A 29 -9.52 24.39 -16.78
N ASP A 30 -10.64 23.99 -17.37
CA ASP A 30 -11.98 24.48 -17.06
C ASP A 30 -12.56 23.87 -15.77
N HIS A 31 -11.81 23.03 -15.03
CA HIS A 31 -12.29 22.33 -13.83
C HIS A 31 -13.62 21.59 -14.04
N PHE A 32 -13.93 21.18 -15.28
CA PHE A 32 -15.22 20.64 -15.72
C PHE A 32 -16.42 21.61 -15.62
N GLY A 33 -16.18 22.91 -15.83
CA GLY A 33 -17.18 23.97 -15.81
C GLY A 33 -17.45 24.55 -14.41
N TYR A 34 -16.63 24.23 -13.42
CA TYR A 34 -16.72 24.75 -12.05
C TYR A 34 -15.77 25.94 -11.86
N ALA A 35 -16.09 26.85 -10.94
CA ALA A 35 -15.26 28.04 -10.73
C ALA A 35 -13.91 27.71 -10.06
N THR A 36 -13.86 26.62 -9.29
CA THR A 36 -12.65 26.15 -8.59
C THR A 36 -12.64 24.63 -8.47
N ASP A 37 -11.44 24.06 -8.31
CA ASP A 37 -11.28 22.63 -8.01
C ASP A 37 -11.92 22.21 -6.70
N GLU A 38 -11.93 23.08 -5.68
CA GLU A 38 -12.57 22.79 -4.40
C GLU A 38 -14.10 22.70 -4.54
N GLU A 39 -14.70 23.58 -5.35
CA GLU A 39 -16.13 23.52 -5.65
C GLU A 39 -16.46 22.25 -6.45
N ARG A 40 -15.63 21.90 -7.43
CA ARG A 40 -15.75 20.64 -8.18
C ARG A 40 -15.68 19.44 -7.24
N LEU A 41 -14.66 19.36 -6.39
CA LEU A 41 -14.47 18.24 -5.45
C LEU A 41 -15.67 18.09 -4.50
N ASN A 42 -16.22 19.22 -4.02
CA ASN A 42 -17.38 19.20 -3.13
C ASN A 42 -18.70 18.82 -3.84
N LYS A 43 -18.90 19.23 -5.10
CA LYS A 43 -20.15 18.96 -5.85
C LYS A 43 -20.11 17.64 -6.61
N ARG A 44 -18.98 17.28 -7.21
CA ARG A 44 -18.80 16.15 -8.13
C ARG A 44 -17.99 15.00 -7.53
N GLY A 45 -17.15 15.26 -6.53
CA GLY A 45 -16.25 14.25 -5.94
C GLY A 45 -14.99 13.99 -6.77
N LEU A 46 -14.18 13.02 -6.32
CA LEU A 46 -13.03 12.52 -7.08
C LEU A 46 -13.51 11.60 -8.21
N GLU A 47 -12.88 11.71 -9.37
CA GLU A 47 -13.06 10.74 -10.44
C GLU A 47 -12.31 9.42 -10.13
N ASP A 48 -12.80 8.29 -10.65
CA ASP A 48 -12.24 6.95 -10.36
C ASP A 48 -10.72 6.87 -10.57
N TRP A 49 -10.19 7.61 -11.55
CA TRP A 49 -8.76 7.67 -11.83
C TRP A 49 -8.00 8.58 -10.86
N GLU A 50 -8.59 9.71 -10.46
CA GLU A 50 -8.04 10.56 -9.39
C GLU A 50 -7.99 9.79 -8.07
N LEU A 51 -8.95 8.88 -7.85
CA LEU A 51 -9.00 8.00 -6.68
C LEU A 51 -7.82 7.05 -6.67
N VAL A 52 -7.50 6.43 -7.81
CA VAL A 52 -6.32 5.56 -7.95
C VAL A 52 -5.03 6.34 -7.68
N GLU A 53 -4.92 7.58 -8.15
CA GLU A 53 -3.74 8.43 -7.91
C GLU A 53 -3.61 8.91 -6.46
N LYS A 54 -4.73 9.05 -5.73
CA LYS A 54 -4.73 9.45 -4.32
C LYS A 54 -4.69 8.30 -3.34
N ILE A 55 -4.79 7.04 -3.78
CA ILE A 55 -4.61 5.90 -2.87
C ILE A 55 -3.14 5.92 -2.40
N PRO A 56 -2.89 6.14 -1.10
CA PRO A 56 -1.54 6.02 -0.60
C PRO A 56 -1.11 4.58 -0.81
N GLU A 57 0.05 4.39 -1.44
CA GLU A 57 0.66 3.08 -1.55
C GLU A 57 0.76 2.46 -0.15
N SER A 58 -0.02 1.41 0.08
CA SER A 58 0.00 0.64 1.31
C SER A 58 1.24 -0.27 1.32
N GLN A 59 2.42 0.33 1.20
CA GLN A 59 3.75 -0.32 1.20
C GLN A 59 4.31 -0.39 2.63
N ARG A 60 3.49 -0.80 3.60
CA ARG A 60 3.97 -0.90 4.98
C ARG A 60 4.81 -2.17 5.11
N HIS A 61 6.13 -1.96 5.04
CA HIS A 61 7.13 -3.00 5.25
C HIS A 61 6.86 -3.77 6.54
N VAL A 62 7.09 -5.09 6.50
CA VAL A 62 7.01 -5.94 7.70
C VAL A 62 7.93 -5.37 8.77
N PRO A 63 7.42 -5.04 9.97
CA PRO A 63 8.25 -4.45 11.01
C PRO A 63 9.40 -5.38 11.43
N ALA A 64 10.60 -4.84 11.61
CA ALA A 64 11.78 -5.64 11.96
C ALA A 64 11.62 -6.46 13.27
N TRP A 65 10.78 -5.99 14.21
CA TRP A 65 10.48 -6.72 15.44
C TRP A 65 9.71 -8.03 15.20
N PHE A 66 8.92 -8.12 14.12
CA PHE A 66 8.18 -9.34 13.78
C PHE A 66 9.14 -10.49 13.46
N ILE A 67 10.25 -10.20 12.78
CA ILE A 67 11.34 -11.18 12.53
C ILE A 67 11.96 -11.62 13.87
N GLY A 68 12.16 -10.68 14.80
CA GLY A 68 12.62 -10.98 16.16
C GLY A 68 11.72 -11.99 16.90
N ILE A 69 10.40 -11.87 16.76
CA ILE A 69 9.45 -12.84 17.34
C ILE A 69 9.60 -14.21 16.70
N ILE A 70 9.74 -14.30 15.38
CA ILE A 70 9.93 -15.59 14.69
C ILE A 70 11.18 -16.28 15.22
N ILE A 71 12.30 -15.56 15.34
CA ILE A 71 13.54 -16.10 15.89
C ILE A 71 13.33 -16.58 17.33
N MET A 72 12.66 -15.79 18.17
CA MET A 72 12.35 -16.20 19.54
C MET A 72 11.53 -17.49 19.59
N VAL A 73 10.46 -17.59 18.78
CA VAL A 73 9.61 -18.79 18.73
C VAL A 73 10.40 -20.00 18.26
N LEU A 74 11.29 -19.86 17.28
CA LEU A 74 12.16 -20.94 16.82
C LEU A 74 13.13 -21.40 17.92
N LEU A 75 13.71 -20.48 18.69
CA LEU A 75 14.58 -20.82 19.82
C LEU A 75 13.81 -21.55 20.93
N VAL A 76 12.60 -21.12 21.25
CA VAL A 76 11.75 -21.80 22.25
C VAL A 76 11.36 -23.19 21.74
N ALA A 77 10.92 -23.29 20.49
CA ALA A 77 10.58 -24.58 19.88
C ALA A 77 11.79 -25.53 19.90
N PHE A 78 12.97 -25.05 19.52
CA PHE A 78 14.20 -25.83 19.60
C PHE A 78 14.54 -26.22 21.05
N GLY A 79 14.45 -25.30 22.00
CA GLY A 79 14.67 -25.57 23.42
C GLY A 79 13.76 -26.65 23.98
N LEU A 80 12.48 -26.67 23.57
CA LEU A 80 11.52 -27.71 23.95
C LEU A 80 11.83 -29.08 23.34
N THR A 81 12.60 -29.17 22.26
CA THR A 81 13.03 -30.47 21.71
C THR A 81 14.15 -31.11 22.52
N LEU A 82 14.86 -30.33 23.34
CA LEU A 82 15.96 -30.81 24.15
C LEU A 82 15.43 -31.51 25.41
N PRO A 83 16.10 -32.59 25.88
CA PRO A 83 15.61 -33.44 26.96
C PRO A 83 15.73 -32.81 28.36
N PHE A 84 15.85 -31.48 28.45
CA PHE A 84 15.97 -30.76 29.72
C PHE A 84 14.60 -30.46 30.34
N TRP A 85 13.56 -30.38 29.51
CA TRP A 85 12.22 -29.94 29.90
C TRP A 85 11.23 -31.08 29.76
N GLY A 86 11.07 -31.88 30.81
CA GLY A 86 10.01 -32.87 30.91
C GLY A 86 10.31 -34.26 30.35
N ASP A 87 11.59 -34.63 30.23
CA ASP A 87 11.95 -36.01 29.88
C ASP A 87 11.69 -36.94 31.07
N ARG A 88 11.18 -38.14 30.78
CA ARG A 88 10.81 -39.10 31.82
C ARG A 88 12.02 -39.96 32.17
N PRO A 89 12.29 -40.23 33.46
CA PRO A 89 13.48 -40.97 33.88
C PRO A 89 13.55 -42.40 33.31
N GLU A 90 12.40 -42.99 32.98
CA GLU A 90 12.29 -44.34 32.41
C GLU A 90 12.56 -44.44 30.90
N ALA A 91 12.65 -43.32 30.16
CA ALA A 91 12.84 -43.33 28.71
C ALA A 91 13.65 -42.11 28.24
N PRO A 92 14.98 -42.10 28.47
CA PRO A 92 15.82 -40.97 28.11
C PRO A 92 15.90 -40.80 26.59
N ARG A 93 15.64 -39.58 26.11
CA ARG A 93 15.80 -39.24 24.69
C ARG A 93 17.22 -38.78 24.38
N ALA A 94 17.68 -39.10 23.17
CA ALA A 94 18.91 -38.54 22.66
C ALA A 94 18.77 -37.01 22.51
N TRP A 95 19.73 -36.27 23.08
CA TRP A 95 19.76 -34.81 23.04
C TRP A 95 20.00 -34.23 21.64
N PHE A 96 20.45 -35.06 20.70
CA PHE A 96 20.68 -34.69 19.31
C PHE A 96 20.32 -35.87 18.38
N THR A 97 19.65 -35.56 17.28
CA THR A 97 19.21 -36.55 16.28
C THR A 97 19.33 -35.97 14.88
N TRP A 98 19.34 -36.82 13.85
CA TRP A 98 19.24 -36.40 12.45
C TRP A 98 18.00 -35.55 12.14
N GLY A 99 16.93 -35.69 12.94
CA GLY A 99 15.76 -34.83 12.86
C GLY A 99 16.07 -33.36 13.15
N HIS A 100 17.00 -33.07 14.06
CA HIS A 100 17.43 -31.70 14.36
C HIS A 100 18.21 -31.09 13.18
N VAL A 101 19.05 -31.89 12.51
CA VAL A 101 19.76 -31.48 11.30
C VAL A 101 18.79 -31.18 10.17
N ALA A 102 17.83 -32.09 9.93
CA ALA A 102 16.79 -31.91 8.92
C ALA A 102 15.91 -30.68 9.20
N ALA A 103 15.54 -30.45 10.47
CA ALA A 103 14.78 -29.27 10.89
C ALA A 103 15.56 -27.97 10.68
N GLY A 104 16.86 -27.94 11.01
CA GLY A 104 17.71 -26.79 10.76
C GLY A 104 17.84 -26.47 9.28
N LEU A 105 18.06 -27.49 8.44
CA LEU A 105 18.10 -27.33 6.99
C LEU A 105 16.76 -26.80 6.44
N TYR A 106 15.64 -27.36 6.89
CA TYR A 106 14.30 -26.90 6.52
C TYR A 106 14.08 -25.44 6.91
N ALA A 107 14.42 -25.05 8.14
CA ALA A 107 14.28 -23.69 8.62
C ALA A 107 15.12 -22.69 7.80
N ILE A 108 16.34 -23.07 7.40
CA ILE A 108 17.19 -22.24 6.53
C ILE A 108 16.54 -22.06 5.16
N ILE A 109 16.09 -23.14 4.52
CA ILE A 109 15.45 -23.09 3.19
C ILE A 109 14.17 -22.26 3.25
N ALA A 110 13.32 -22.48 4.25
CA ALA A 110 12.10 -21.71 4.45
C ALA A 110 12.39 -20.23 4.71
N SER A 111 13.41 -19.92 5.52
CA SER A 111 13.82 -18.54 5.79
C SER A 111 14.34 -17.86 4.53
N LEU A 112 15.13 -18.55 3.70
CA LEU A 112 15.58 -18.03 2.40
C LEU A 112 14.41 -17.80 1.44
N PHE A 113 13.44 -18.72 1.41
CA PHE A 113 12.24 -18.57 0.60
C PHE A 113 11.40 -17.38 1.04
N ILE A 114 11.15 -17.25 2.35
CA ILE A 114 10.42 -16.10 2.91
C ILE A 114 11.18 -14.81 2.61
N TYR A 115 12.49 -14.76 2.87
CA TYR A 115 13.33 -13.60 2.58
C TYR A 115 13.29 -13.23 1.10
N PHE A 116 13.36 -14.21 0.21
CA PHE A 116 13.24 -14.00 -1.23
C PHE A 116 11.88 -13.40 -1.58
N MET A 117 10.78 -13.97 -1.10
CA MET A 117 9.42 -13.44 -1.32
C MET A 117 9.26 -12.02 -0.75
N THR A 118 9.71 -11.77 0.47
CA THR A 118 9.58 -10.44 1.09
C THR A 118 10.46 -9.40 0.42
N THR A 119 11.61 -9.79 -0.12
CA THR A 119 12.52 -8.86 -0.82
C THR A 119 12.07 -8.64 -2.27
N LEU A 120 11.57 -9.66 -2.95
CA LEU A 120 11.08 -9.54 -4.33
C LEU A 120 9.76 -8.76 -4.42
N TYR A 121 8.86 -8.90 -3.46
CA TYR A 121 7.58 -8.19 -3.48
C TYR A 121 7.59 -6.88 -2.67
N GLY A 122 8.62 -6.65 -1.85
CA GLY A 122 8.73 -5.47 -1.00
C GLY A 122 9.88 -4.51 -1.34
N SER A 123 10.77 -4.85 -2.27
CA SER A 123 11.86 -3.93 -2.67
C SER A 123 11.52 -3.19 -3.96
N SER A 124 11.80 -1.89 -4.00
CA SER A 124 11.78 -1.05 -5.21
C SER A 124 12.73 -1.52 -6.33
N ARG A 125 13.47 -2.62 -6.12
CA ARG A 125 14.45 -3.21 -7.05
C ARG A 125 13.91 -4.38 -7.85
N ALA A 126 12.81 -5.00 -7.44
CA ALA A 126 12.27 -6.20 -8.07
C ALA A 126 11.19 -5.91 -9.13
N GLY A 127 11.26 -4.72 -9.71
CA GLY A 127 10.27 -4.19 -10.62
C GLY A 127 9.52 -3.09 -9.91
N LYS A 128 10.02 -1.86 -10.11
CA LYS A 128 9.13 -0.72 -10.25
C LYS A 128 8.03 -1.18 -11.22
N LEU A 129 6.81 -1.38 -10.73
CA LEU A 129 5.69 -1.65 -11.63
C LEU A 129 5.61 -0.45 -12.58
N ASP A 130 5.24 -0.63 -13.84
CA ASP A 130 5.01 0.49 -14.78
C ASP A 130 3.97 1.51 -14.24
N SER A 131 3.31 1.21 -13.12
CA SER A 131 2.43 2.11 -12.36
C SER A 131 3.13 3.09 -11.44
N ASP A 132 4.38 2.85 -11.05
CA ASP A 132 5.13 3.78 -10.20
C ASP A 132 5.60 4.93 -11.09
N LYS A 133 4.93 6.08 -11.01
CA LYS A 133 5.36 7.28 -11.74
C LYS A 133 6.77 7.68 -11.27
N ASP A 134 7.73 7.60 -12.19
CA ASP A 134 8.99 8.32 -12.10
C ASP A 134 8.71 9.84 -12.06
N ASP A 135 9.06 10.51 -10.97
CA ASP A 135 9.35 11.95 -10.96
C ASP A 135 10.63 12.20 -11.80
N TYR A 136 10.55 12.02 -13.12
CA TYR A 136 11.56 12.45 -14.08
C TYR A 136 10.90 13.34 -15.14
N ASP A 137 10.46 14.53 -14.71
CA ASP A 137 10.26 15.66 -15.62
C ASP A 137 11.23 16.80 -15.26
N ASP A 138 12.52 16.44 -15.15
CA ASP A 138 13.63 17.37 -15.31
C ASP A 138 13.96 17.49 -16.81
N VAL A 139 12.97 17.78 -17.65
CA VAL A 139 13.19 18.15 -19.05
C VAL A 139 13.38 19.67 -19.08
N ASP A 140 14.64 20.10 -19.08
CA ASP A 140 15.04 21.50 -19.24
C ASP A 140 14.60 22.02 -20.62
N MET A 141 13.39 22.60 -20.68
CA MET A 141 12.89 23.27 -21.87
C MET A 141 13.54 24.66 -21.97
N PRO A 142 14.21 24.99 -23.08
CA PRO A 142 14.77 26.32 -23.27
C PRO A 142 13.65 27.36 -23.30
N LYS A 143 13.87 28.44 -22.54
CA LYS A 143 12.98 29.60 -22.40
C LYS A 143 12.65 30.27 -23.73
#